data_AF-A0A6S7BPJ9-F1
#
_entry.id   AF-A0A6S7BPJ9-F1
#
_cell.length_a   1.000
_cell.length_b   1.000
_cell.length_c   1.000
_cell.angle_alpha   90.00
_cell.angle_beta   90.00
_cell.angle_gamma   90.00
#
_symmetry.space_group_name_H-M   'P 1'
#
loop_
_entity.id
_entity.type
_entity.pdbx_description
1 polymer ?
#
loop_
_entity_poly.entity_id
_entity_poly.type
_entity_poly.pdbx_seq_one_letter_code
_entity_poly.pdbx_strand_id
1 'polypeptide(L)'
;MLGHFHTGENNRRVPGKGRIPWHEVGLALRDIKYAGAVVMEPFVKTGGTIGSDIKVWRDLSEGADEAKMDEDARGALAFSRHVLGG
;
A
#
# COMPACT_ATOMS: atom_id res chain seq x y z
N MET A 1 -0.70 22.13 -4.75
CA MET A 1 -1.51 21.11 -5.46
C MET A 1 -0.85 19.76 -5.22
N LEU A 2 -1.61 18.71 -4.90
CA LEU A 2 -1.08 17.34 -4.78
C LEU A 2 -1.09 16.68 -6.17
N GLY A 3 0.06 16.21 -6.64
CA GLY A 3 0.22 15.66 -8.01
C GLY A 3 0.25 14.13 -8.09
N HIS A 4 0.75 13.45 -7.07
CA HIS A 4 0.87 12.00 -7.01
C HIS A 4 0.76 11.52 -5.56
N PHE A 5 0.24 10.30 -5.35
CA PHE A 5 0.06 9.76 -4.00
C PHE A 5 0.47 8.27 -3.92
N HIS A 6 1.45 7.97 -3.06
CA HIS A 6 1.84 6.60 -2.74
C HIS A 6 1.11 6.09 -1.51
N THR A 7 0.84 4.79 -1.46
CA THR A 7 0.15 4.12 -0.35
C THR A 7 0.89 2.88 0.12
N GLY A 8 0.89 2.68 1.44
CA GLY A 8 1.45 1.52 2.12
C GLY A 8 1.21 1.67 3.62
N GLU A 9 1.11 0.56 4.32
CA GLU A 9 0.97 0.59 5.78
C GLU A 9 2.25 1.11 6.45
N ASN A 10 2.20 1.42 7.76
CA ASN A 10 3.33 1.95 8.52
C ASN A 10 4.61 1.10 8.37
N ASN A 11 4.46 -0.20 8.18
CA ASN A 11 5.55 -1.16 7.99
C ASN A 11 5.72 -1.61 6.52
N ARG A 12 5.17 -0.88 5.54
CA ARG A 12 5.23 -1.18 4.11
C ARG A 12 4.43 -2.40 3.64
N ARG A 13 3.57 -3.01 4.47
CA ARG A 13 2.57 -3.97 3.95
C ARG A 13 1.56 -3.28 3.06
N VAL A 14 0.87 -4.05 2.23
CA VAL A 14 -0.19 -3.55 1.34
C VAL A 14 -1.29 -2.81 2.13
N PRO A 15 -1.92 -1.77 1.56
CA PRO A 15 -3.04 -1.06 2.20
C PRO A 15 -4.13 -1.99 2.72
N GLY A 16 -4.61 -1.72 3.94
CA GLY A 16 -5.67 -2.49 4.61
C GLY A 16 -5.17 -3.57 5.57
N LYS A 17 -3.85 -3.80 5.65
CA LYS A 17 -3.23 -4.79 6.55
C LYS A 17 -2.64 -4.17 7.83
N GLY A 18 -2.95 -2.90 8.12
CA GLY A 18 -2.38 -2.18 9.26
C GLY A 18 -3.33 -1.21 9.92
N ARG A 19 -2.82 -0.02 10.26
CA ARG A 19 -3.51 0.95 11.14
C ARG A 19 -3.52 2.37 10.56
N ILE A 20 -3.06 2.56 9.32
CA ILE A 20 -3.26 3.85 8.65
C ILE A 20 -4.76 4.16 8.61
N PRO A 21 -5.19 5.40 8.95
CA PRO A 21 -6.60 5.76 8.98
C PRO A 21 -7.13 6.01 7.56
N TRP A 22 -7.23 4.96 6.74
CA TRP A 22 -7.56 5.04 5.33
C TRP A 22 -8.89 5.76 5.03
N HIS A 23 -9.87 5.66 5.93
CA HIS A 23 -11.12 6.40 5.81
C HIS A 23 -10.90 7.93 5.83
N GLU A 24 -10.09 8.41 6.76
CA GLU A 24 -9.72 9.82 6.87
C GLU A 24 -8.89 10.27 5.66
N VAL A 25 -7.92 9.45 5.24
CA VAL A 25 -7.12 9.70 4.02
C VAL A 25 -8.02 9.85 2.80
N GLY A 26 -8.99 8.95 2.62
CA GLY A 26 -9.95 9.00 1.54
C GLY A 26 -10.80 10.27 1.57
N LEU A 27 -11.27 10.69 2.75
CA LEU A 27 -12.03 11.94 2.89
C LEU A 27 -11.19 13.15 2.48
N ALA A 28 -9.95 13.24 2.98
CA ALA A 28 -9.05 14.34 2.65
C ALA A 28 -8.72 14.41 1.14
N LEU A 29 -8.53 13.27 0.48
CA LEU A 29 -8.29 13.23 -0.98
C LEU A 29 -9.52 13.73 -1.76
N ARG A 30 -10.74 13.40 -1.32
CA ARG A 30 -11.99 13.89 -1.92
C ARG A 30 -12.20 15.38 -1.68
N ASP A 31 -11.88 15.89 -0.49
CA ASP A 31 -12.00 17.32 -0.14
C ASP A 31 -11.18 18.21 -1.07
N ILE A 32 -9.99 17.74 -1.46
CA ILE A 32 -9.12 18.45 -2.41
C ILE A 32 -9.41 18.09 -3.88
N LYS A 33 -10.44 17.29 -4.15
CA LYS A 33 -10.81 16.79 -5.49
C LYS A 33 -9.65 16.14 -6.22
N TYR A 34 -8.89 15.32 -5.51
CA TYR A 34 -7.76 14.60 -6.10
C TYR A 34 -8.26 13.61 -7.16
N ALA A 35 -7.88 13.84 -8.42
CA ALA A 35 -8.20 12.99 -9.57
C ALA A 35 -6.95 12.33 -10.19
N GLY A 36 -5.82 12.39 -9.48
CA GLY A 36 -4.56 11.78 -9.91
C GLY A 36 -4.47 10.30 -9.52
N ALA A 37 -3.33 9.69 -9.85
CA ALA A 37 -3.08 8.28 -9.56
C ALA A 37 -2.74 8.03 -8.08
N VAL A 38 -3.35 7.00 -7.51
CA VAL A 38 -2.97 6.42 -6.21
C VAL A 38 -2.22 5.11 -6.47
N VAL A 39 -0.93 5.07 -6.13
CA VAL A 39 -0.06 3.91 -6.39
C VAL A 39 0.28 3.24 -5.06
N MET A 40 0.07 1.92 -4.96
CA MET A 40 0.54 1.17 -3.80
C MET A 40 2.04 0.86 -3.95
N GLU A 41 2.81 1.07 -2.88
CA GLU A 41 4.24 0.85 -2.83
C GLU A 41 4.63 -0.10 -1.66
N PRO A 42 4.13 -1.35 -1.66
CA PRO A 42 4.43 -2.31 -0.61
C PRO A 42 5.84 -2.91 -0.77
N PHE A 43 6.55 -3.08 0.34
CA PHE A 43 7.85 -3.76 0.40
C PHE A 43 7.85 -4.77 1.55
N VAL A 44 7.66 -6.04 1.21
CA VAL A 44 7.40 -7.09 2.21
C VAL A 44 8.44 -8.22 2.23
N LYS A 45 9.31 -8.31 1.21
CA LYS A 45 10.35 -9.33 1.10
C LYS A 45 11.72 -8.79 1.51
N THR A 46 12.48 -9.62 2.21
CA THR A 46 13.88 -9.37 2.58
C THR A 46 14.84 -9.67 1.43
N GLY A 47 16.08 -9.19 1.53
CA GLY A 47 17.18 -9.59 0.66
C GLY A 47 17.34 -8.75 -0.61
N GLY A 48 18.50 -8.91 -1.25
CA GLY A 48 18.90 -8.11 -2.42
C GLY A 48 19.04 -6.61 -2.13
N THR A 49 19.29 -5.84 -3.18
CA THR A 49 19.45 -4.38 -3.10
C THR A 49 18.20 -3.70 -2.56
N ILE A 50 17.01 -4.11 -3.03
CA ILE A 50 15.73 -3.55 -2.58
C ILE A 50 15.54 -3.76 -1.06
N GLY A 51 15.76 -4.97 -0.56
CA GLY A 51 15.61 -5.26 0.87
C GLY A 51 16.56 -4.45 1.74
N SER A 52 17.79 -4.23 1.28
CA SER A 52 18.78 -3.39 1.98
C SER A 52 18.40 -1.91 1.97
N ASP A 53 18.10 -1.36 0.79
CA ASP A 53 17.83 0.06 0.61
C ASP A 53 16.56 0.51 1.34
N ILE A 54 15.51 -0.31 1.25
CA ILE A 54 14.22 -0.08 1.92
C ILE A 54 14.22 -0.57 3.38
N LYS A 55 15.30 -1.23 3.82
CA LYS A 55 15.50 -1.70 5.20
C LYS A 55 14.44 -2.72 5.66
N VAL A 56 14.12 -3.68 4.79
CA VAL A 56 13.24 -4.81 5.12
C VAL A 56 14.08 -5.90 5.79
N TRP A 57 14.19 -5.83 7.11
CA TRP A 57 15.03 -6.74 7.92
C TRP A 57 14.34 -8.02 8.37
N ARG A 58 13.03 -8.15 8.14
CA ARG A 58 12.24 -9.35 8.42
C ARG A 58 11.22 -9.54 7.33
N ASP A 59 10.87 -10.79 7.06
CA ASP A 59 9.81 -11.09 6.11
C ASP A 59 8.45 -10.63 6.65
N LEU A 60 7.82 -9.70 5.94
CA LEU A 60 6.48 -9.19 6.25
C LEU A 60 5.40 -9.84 5.41
N SER A 61 5.79 -10.68 4.45
CA SER A 61 4.90 -11.45 3.59
C SER A 61 4.50 -12.79 4.21
N GLU A 62 5.06 -13.15 5.37
CA GLU A 62 4.78 -14.40 6.08
C GLU A 62 5.00 -15.64 5.20
N GLY A 63 6.08 -15.63 4.40
CA GLY A 63 6.42 -16.74 3.51
C GLY A 63 5.62 -16.81 2.21
N ALA A 64 4.90 -15.75 1.83
CA ALA A 64 4.08 -15.72 0.62
C ALA A 64 4.88 -16.13 -0.65
N ASP A 65 4.28 -16.98 -1.48
CA ASP A 65 4.72 -17.16 -2.86
C ASP A 65 4.16 -16.05 -3.77
N GLU A 66 4.44 -16.12 -5.07
CA GLU A 66 3.99 -15.13 -6.05
C GLU A 66 2.45 -15.06 -6.11
N ALA A 67 1.79 -16.21 -6.13
CA ALA A 67 0.33 -16.26 -6.16
C ALA A 67 -0.30 -15.59 -4.93
N LYS A 68 0.29 -15.79 -3.74
CA LYS A 68 -0.17 -15.13 -2.53
C LYS A 68 0.11 -13.62 -2.55
N MET A 69 1.24 -13.18 -3.09
CA MET A 69 1.52 -11.76 -3.28
C MET A 69 0.51 -11.09 -4.23
N ASP A 70 0.14 -11.76 -5.32
CA ASP A 70 -0.90 -11.30 -6.24
C ASP A 70 -2.27 -11.21 -5.58
N GLU A 71 -2.62 -12.19 -4.73
CA GLU A 71 -3.85 -12.19 -3.95
C GLU A 71 -3.90 -11.00 -2.99
N ASP A 72 -2.81 -10.76 -2.25
CA ASP A 72 -2.74 -9.65 -1.30
C ASP A 72 -2.78 -8.28 -2.02
N ALA A 73 -2.13 -8.14 -3.18
CA ALA A 73 -2.21 -6.94 -4.01
C ALA A 73 -3.64 -6.72 -4.55
N ARG A 74 -4.32 -7.78 -5.00
CA ARG A 74 -5.72 -7.72 -5.47
C ARG A 74 -6.66 -7.31 -4.33
N GLY A 75 -6.48 -7.89 -3.15
CA GLY A 75 -7.25 -7.52 -1.96
C GLY A 75 -7.04 -6.06 -1.58
N ALA A 76 -5.80 -5.57 -1.61
CA ALA A 76 -5.48 -4.18 -1.34
C ALA A 76 -6.01 -3.20 -2.39
N LEU A 77 -6.08 -3.61 -3.67
CA LEU A 77 -6.71 -2.81 -4.73
C LEU A 77 -8.21 -2.65 -4.47
N ALA A 78 -8.91 -3.75 -4.16
CA ALA A 78 -10.33 -3.71 -3.83
C ALA A 78 -10.59 -2.84 -2.59
N PHE A 79 -9.77 -3.00 -1.54
CA PHE A 79 -9.81 -2.16 -0.35
C PHE A 79 -9.60 -0.67 -0.68
N SER A 80 -8.55 -0.35 -1.45
CA SER A 80 -8.21 1.04 -1.80
C SER A 80 -9.33 1.71 -2.59
N ARG A 81 -9.91 1.02 -3.58
CA ARG A 81 -11.06 1.53 -4.35
C ARG A 81 -12.27 1.79 -3.45
N HIS A 82 -12.55 0.86 -2.53
CA HIS A 82 -13.68 0.99 -1.61
C HIS A 82 -13.52 2.18 -0.65
N VAL A 83 -12.33 2.37 -0.07
CA VAL A 83 -12.13 3.33 1.03
C VAL A 83 -11.70 4.72 0.54
N LEU A 84 -10.79 4.78 -0.45
CA LEU A 84 -10.28 6.05 -0.98
C LEU A 84 -11.21 6.65 -2.02
N GLY A 85 -11.98 5.80 -2.71
CA GLY A 85 -12.83 6.17 -3.84
C GLY A 85 -12.14 5.89 -5.17
N GLY A 86 -12.92 5.42 -6.14
CA GLY A 86 -12.48 5.07 -7.50
C GLY A 86 -13.61 4.46 -8.31
#